data_AF-A0A8B9AJ42-F1
#
_entry.id   AF-A0A8B9AJ42-F1
#
_cell.length_a   1.000
_cell.length_b   1.000
_cell.length_c   1.000
_cell.angle_alpha   90.00
_cell.angle_beta   90.00
_cell.angle_gamma   90.00
#
_symmetry.space_group_name_H-M   'P 1'
#
loop_
_entity.id
_entity.type
_entity.pdbx_description
1 polymer ?
#
loop_
_entity_poly.entity_id
_entity_poly.type
_entity_poly.pdbx_seq_one_letter_code
_entity_poly.pdbx_strand_id
1 'polypeptide(L)'
;MIEKPLQRHGGRLDHNETYCGSCYGAEVLDDACCNSCEDVREAYRKKGWGLTNLDQIDQCKREGFIQRIKDEEGEGCNMNGLLEVNKVAGNFHFAPGKSFHQSNIFLQNLLGFQTENYNISHKINKLSFGKEFPGVVNPLDGAQWTHQTPFGMYQYFIKVVPTIYTDIRGRKIYSNQFSVTEHFRDADVYPKPPSGVYFIYDFSPIKVIFTEENKSLLHVLTNICAIIGGVFTVAGIVDAFLYHGHRVIKKKMELGKHR
;
A
#
# COMPACT_ATOMS: atom_id res chain seq x y z
N MET A 1 -43.44 3.11 -18.44
CA MET A 1 -43.34 4.43 -19.11
C MET A 1 -42.13 5.12 -18.52
N ILE A 2 -41.16 5.50 -19.34
CA ILE A 2 -40.01 6.29 -18.88
C ILE A 2 -40.55 7.71 -18.65
N GLU A 3 -40.52 8.19 -17.40
CA GLU A 3 -40.92 9.56 -17.11
C GLU A 3 -39.97 10.54 -17.82
N LYS A 4 -40.52 11.54 -18.51
CA LYS A 4 -39.74 12.58 -19.18
C LYS A 4 -38.95 13.41 -18.13
N PRO A 5 -37.72 13.89 -18.45
CA PRO A 5 -36.87 14.66 -17.53
C PRO A 5 -37.54 15.92 -16.99
N LEU A 6 -37.26 16.28 -15.72
CA LEU A 6 -37.69 17.55 -15.14
C LEU A 6 -36.78 18.70 -15.58
N GLN A 7 -37.37 19.80 -16.06
CA GLN A 7 -36.64 21.00 -16.47
C GLN A 7 -36.50 22.02 -15.34
N ARG A 8 -35.48 22.90 -15.43
CA ARG A 8 -35.22 23.95 -14.42
C ARG A 8 -36.40 24.92 -14.20
N HIS A 9 -37.13 25.25 -15.26
CA HIS A 9 -38.27 26.19 -15.21
C HIS A 9 -39.59 25.55 -14.73
N GLY A 10 -39.56 24.26 -14.36
CA GLY A 10 -40.75 23.46 -14.07
C GLY A 10 -41.38 22.89 -15.35
N GLY A 11 -41.83 21.64 -15.29
CA GLY A 11 -42.37 20.91 -16.46
C GLY A 11 -41.45 19.79 -16.95
N ARG A 12 -42.00 18.90 -17.79
CA ARG A 12 -41.30 17.75 -18.38
C ARG A 12 -40.86 18.07 -19.82
N LEU A 13 -39.72 17.52 -20.26
CA LEU A 13 -39.17 17.79 -21.60
C LEU A 13 -40.17 17.53 -22.73
N ASP A 14 -40.41 18.54 -23.57
CA ASP A 14 -41.20 18.40 -24.79
C ASP A 14 -40.38 18.05 -26.03
N HIS A 15 -41.06 17.59 -27.08
CA HIS A 15 -40.44 16.89 -28.21
C HIS A 15 -39.48 17.74 -29.05
N ASN A 16 -39.43 19.07 -28.81
CA ASN A 16 -38.66 20.05 -29.56
C ASN A 16 -37.83 20.99 -28.67
N GLU A 17 -37.65 20.66 -27.39
CA GLU A 17 -36.93 21.48 -26.42
C GLU A 17 -35.55 20.88 -26.10
N THR A 18 -34.57 21.74 -25.85
CA THR A 18 -33.26 21.30 -25.36
C THR A 18 -33.33 21.12 -23.85
N TYR A 19 -32.94 19.95 -23.37
CA TYR A 19 -32.96 19.67 -21.94
C TYR A 19 -31.99 20.59 -21.16
N CYS A 20 -32.55 21.29 -20.17
CA CYS A 20 -31.80 22.07 -19.19
C CYS A 20 -32.25 21.68 -17.78
N GLY A 21 -31.44 20.88 -17.10
CA GLY A 21 -31.73 20.44 -15.73
C GLY A 21 -31.38 21.50 -14.67
N SER A 22 -32.07 21.44 -13.54
CA SER A 22 -31.82 22.32 -12.38
C SER A 22 -30.53 21.95 -11.65
N CYS A 23 -29.73 22.94 -11.29
CA CYS A 23 -28.60 22.78 -10.37
C CYS A 23 -29.02 22.91 -8.89
N TYR A 24 -30.32 22.95 -8.59
CA TYR A 24 -30.86 23.04 -7.22
C TYR A 24 -30.30 24.20 -6.39
N GLY A 25 -30.07 25.36 -7.03
CA GLY A 25 -29.53 26.57 -6.38
C GLY A 25 -28.00 26.61 -6.33
N ALA A 26 -27.31 25.60 -6.86
CA ALA A 26 -25.85 25.56 -6.94
C ALA A 26 -25.30 26.14 -8.26
N GLU A 27 -26.14 26.66 -9.15
CA GLU A 27 -25.71 27.33 -10.38
C GLU A 27 -24.72 28.49 -10.10
N VAL A 28 -23.72 28.61 -10.98
CA VAL A 28 -22.71 29.70 -10.93
C VAL A 28 -23.16 30.91 -11.74
N LEU A 29 -23.88 30.65 -12.83
CA LEU A 29 -24.44 31.65 -13.73
C LEU A 29 -25.94 31.37 -13.84
N ASP A 30 -26.73 32.43 -14.04
CA ASP A 30 -28.18 32.33 -14.13
C ASP A 30 -28.66 31.51 -15.33
N ASP A 31 -27.81 31.20 -16.31
CA ASP A 31 -28.12 30.34 -17.48
C ASP A 31 -27.45 28.94 -17.40
N ALA A 32 -26.79 28.61 -16.28
CA ALA A 32 -26.13 27.31 -16.16
C ALA A 32 -27.15 26.18 -15.97
N CYS A 33 -27.03 25.13 -16.78
CA CYS A 33 -27.83 23.91 -16.69
C CYS A 33 -27.00 22.77 -16.10
N CYS A 34 -27.59 21.98 -15.20
CA CYS A 34 -27.00 20.73 -14.72
C CYS A 34 -27.76 19.56 -15.33
N ASN A 35 -27.18 18.92 -16.34
CA ASN A 35 -27.88 17.92 -17.14
C ASN A 35 -27.64 16.48 -16.66
N SER A 36 -26.53 16.26 -15.95
CA SER A 36 -26.19 14.98 -15.34
C SER A 36 -26.17 15.03 -13.81
N CYS A 37 -26.24 13.88 -13.15
CA CYS A 37 -26.02 13.78 -11.71
C CYS A 37 -24.63 14.30 -11.33
N GLU A 38 -23.63 14.09 -12.21
CA GLU A 38 -22.27 14.60 -12.00
C GLU A 38 -22.20 16.13 -12.10
N ASP A 39 -22.97 16.76 -12.99
CA ASP A 39 -23.01 18.22 -13.12
C ASP A 39 -23.57 18.86 -11.84
N VAL A 40 -24.64 18.30 -11.28
CA VAL A 40 -25.22 18.75 -10.00
C VAL A 40 -24.20 18.58 -8.87
N ARG A 41 -23.52 17.43 -8.81
CA ARG A 41 -22.46 17.17 -7.82
C ARG A 41 -21.30 18.14 -7.94
N GLU A 42 -20.90 18.47 -9.17
CA GLU A 42 -19.83 19.42 -9.42
C GLU A 42 -20.24 20.85 -9.02
N ALA A 43 -21.48 21.26 -9.31
CA ALA A 43 -22.02 22.55 -8.92
C ALA A 43 -22.06 22.70 -7.39
N TYR A 44 -22.58 21.70 -6.68
CA TYR A 44 -22.59 21.65 -5.21
C TYR A 44 -21.17 21.70 -4.64
N ARG A 45 -20.25 20.94 -5.23
CA ARG A 45 -18.83 20.94 -4.86
C ARG A 45 -18.20 22.33 -5.02
N LYS A 46 -18.48 23.05 -6.11
CA LYS A 46 -17.99 24.43 -6.33
C LYS A 46 -18.51 25.41 -5.27
N LYS A 47 -19.71 25.18 -4.73
CA LYS A 47 -20.30 25.97 -3.63
C LYS A 47 -19.88 25.49 -2.23
N GLY A 48 -19.16 24.37 -2.12
CA GLY A 48 -18.81 23.74 -0.84
C GLY A 48 -20.00 23.08 -0.13
N TRP A 49 -21.07 22.76 -0.85
CA TRP A 49 -22.26 22.10 -0.30
C TRP A 49 -22.12 20.57 -0.36
N GLY A 50 -22.54 19.89 0.70
CA GLY A 50 -22.68 18.44 0.72
C GLY A 50 -23.98 18.00 0.06
N LEU A 51 -23.96 16.86 -0.63
CA LEU A 51 -25.18 16.23 -1.13
C LEU A 51 -25.80 15.38 -0.01
N THR A 52 -26.91 15.86 0.55
CA THR A 52 -27.62 15.19 1.65
C THR A 52 -28.84 14.40 1.17
N ASN A 53 -29.53 14.86 0.11
CA ASN A 53 -30.79 14.27 -0.35
C ASN A 53 -30.72 13.88 -1.84
N LEU A 54 -29.89 12.89 -2.18
CA LEU A 54 -29.72 12.40 -3.55
C LEU A 54 -31.03 11.88 -4.17
N ASP A 55 -31.96 11.38 -3.36
CA ASP A 55 -33.28 10.90 -3.81
C ASP A 55 -34.20 12.01 -4.35
N GLN A 56 -33.89 13.27 -4.02
CA GLN A 56 -34.63 14.45 -4.49
C GLN A 56 -34.04 15.03 -5.80
N ILE A 57 -32.89 14.53 -6.23
CA ILE A 57 -32.20 14.98 -7.44
C ILE A 57 -32.67 14.11 -8.62
N ASP A 58 -33.47 14.69 -9.52
CA ASP A 58 -34.07 14.01 -10.68
C ASP A 58 -33.00 13.36 -11.55
N GLN A 59 -31.89 14.09 -11.81
CA GLN A 59 -30.77 13.59 -12.61
C GLN A 59 -30.16 12.33 -11.98
N CYS A 60 -29.94 12.31 -10.66
CA CYS A 60 -29.35 11.16 -9.96
C CYS A 60 -30.32 9.97 -9.88
N LYS A 61 -31.62 10.23 -9.70
CA LYS A 61 -32.65 9.19 -9.69
C LYS A 61 -32.83 8.56 -11.07
N ARG A 62 -32.95 9.38 -12.12
CA ARG A 62 -33.10 8.95 -13.52
C ARG A 62 -31.90 8.15 -13.99
N GLU A 63 -30.69 8.57 -13.62
CA GLU A 63 -29.46 7.86 -13.97
C GLU A 63 -29.24 6.60 -13.14
N GLY A 64 -30.07 6.33 -12.13
CA GLY A 64 -29.94 5.16 -11.26
C GLY A 64 -28.71 5.21 -10.35
N PHE A 65 -28.22 6.41 -10.01
CA PHE A 65 -27.01 6.58 -9.21
C PHE A 65 -27.13 5.93 -7.82
N ILE A 66 -28.27 6.09 -7.16
CA ILE A 66 -28.55 5.47 -5.86
C ILE A 66 -28.61 3.94 -5.95
N GLN A 67 -29.21 3.42 -7.03
CA GLN A 67 -29.30 1.98 -7.24
C GLN A 67 -27.90 1.40 -7.46
N ARG A 68 -27.05 2.03 -8.29
CA ARG A 68 -25.66 1.62 -8.47
C ARG A 68 -24.88 1.55 -7.16
N ILE A 69 -25.03 2.55 -6.28
CA ILE A 69 -24.34 2.54 -4.98
C ILE A 69 -24.82 1.38 -4.11
N LYS A 70 -26.12 1.06 -4.13
CA LYS A 70 -26.67 -0.09 -3.40
C LYS A 70 -26.22 -1.42 -4.01
N ASP A 71 -26.12 -1.49 -5.33
CA ASP A 71 -25.66 -2.68 -6.03
C ASP A 71 -24.16 -2.94 -5.77
N GLU A 72 -23.37 -1.88 -5.55
CA GLU A 72 -21.96 -1.93 -5.15
C GLU A 72 -21.76 -2.17 -3.63
N GLU A 73 -22.82 -2.37 -2.86
CA GLU A 73 -22.73 -2.61 -1.41
C GLU A 73 -22.01 -3.95 -1.13
N GLY A 74 -20.93 -3.90 -0.35
CA GLY A 74 -20.10 -5.06 -0.05
C GLY A 74 -19.02 -5.36 -1.10
N GLU A 75 -18.94 -4.58 -2.18
CA GLU A 75 -17.83 -4.65 -3.12
C GLU A 75 -16.55 -4.01 -2.55
N GLY A 76 -15.41 -4.40 -3.12
CA GLY A 76 -14.09 -3.86 -2.79
C GLY A 76 -13.40 -3.30 -4.02
N CYS A 77 -12.49 -2.35 -3.83
CA CYS A 77 -11.73 -1.76 -4.93
C CYS A 77 -10.36 -2.45 -5.09
N ASN A 78 -10.03 -2.88 -6.31
CA ASN A 78 -8.68 -3.33 -6.67
C ASN A 78 -7.96 -2.23 -7.47
N MET A 79 -6.94 -1.63 -6.87
CA MET A 79 -6.22 -0.50 -7.45
C MET A 79 -4.81 -0.92 -7.83
N ASN A 80 -4.42 -0.65 -9.07
CA ASN A 80 -3.07 -0.81 -9.57
C ASN A 80 -2.64 0.44 -10.35
N GLY A 81 -1.35 0.77 -10.29
CA GLY A 81 -0.85 1.95 -10.98
C GLY A 81 0.58 2.30 -10.60
N LEU A 82 1.11 3.32 -11.28
CA LEU A 82 2.39 3.94 -10.99
C LEU A 82 2.14 5.42 -10.73
N LEU A 83 2.73 5.94 -9.65
CA LEU A 83 2.65 7.36 -9.31
C LEU A 83 4.05 7.98 -9.44
N GLU A 84 4.17 8.97 -10.32
CA GLU A 84 5.38 9.81 -10.40
C GLU A 84 5.27 10.94 -9.39
N VAL A 85 6.23 11.01 -8.47
CA VAL A 85 6.26 12.00 -7.40
C VAL A 85 7.59 12.71 -7.35
N ASN A 86 7.57 13.95 -6.84
CA ASN A 86 8.79 14.65 -6.49
C ASN A 86 9.51 13.92 -5.35
N LYS A 87 10.85 13.95 -5.34
CA LYS A 87 11.68 13.33 -4.30
C LYS A 87 11.76 14.18 -3.03
N VAL A 88 10.60 14.45 -2.45
CA VAL A 88 10.40 15.22 -1.21
C VAL A 88 9.41 14.48 -0.32
N ALA A 89 9.29 14.88 0.95
CA ALA A 89 8.26 14.36 1.82
C ALA A 89 6.86 14.62 1.24
N GLY A 90 6.00 13.61 1.28
CA GLY A 90 4.66 13.69 0.69
C GLY A 90 3.70 12.70 1.31
N ASN A 91 2.45 12.77 0.87
CA ASN A 91 1.43 11.79 1.22
C ASN A 91 0.59 11.42 0.00
N PHE A 92 0.19 10.16 -0.06
CA PHE A 92 -0.95 9.74 -0.86
C PHE A 92 -1.88 8.93 0.04
N HIS A 93 -3.17 8.96 -0.24
CA HIS A 93 -4.16 8.34 0.63
C HIS A 93 -5.37 7.87 -0.15
N PHE A 94 -6.00 6.81 0.36
CA PHE A 94 -7.27 6.29 -0.13
C PHE A 94 -8.32 6.58 0.93
N ALA A 95 -9.29 7.39 0.56
CA ALA A 95 -10.33 7.83 1.46
C ALA A 95 -11.63 8.06 0.66
N PRO A 96 -12.80 7.94 1.29
CA PRO A 96 -14.06 8.09 0.61
C PRO A 96 -14.26 9.55 0.16
N GLY A 97 -14.83 9.72 -1.04
CA GLY A 97 -15.09 11.01 -1.67
C GLY A 97 -14.05 11.42 -2.72
N LYS A 98 -14.36 12.49 -3.47
CA LYS A 98 -13.39 13.11 -4.41
C LYS A 98 -12.53 14.10 -3.63
N SER A 99 -11.21 13.99 -3.77
CA SER A 99 -10.26 14.94 -3.17
C SER A 99 -10.49 16.36 -3.72
N PHE A 100 -10.57 17.35 -2.83
CA PHE A 100 -10.72 18.76 -3.18
C PHE A 100 -9.37 19.46 -2.99
N HIS A 101 -8.86 20.10 -4.04
CA HIS A 101 -7.54 20.72 -4.04
C HIS A 101 -7.58 22.26 -3.87
N GLN A 102 -8.76 22.82 -3.58
CA GLN A 102 -8.94 24.26 -3.34
C GLN A 102 -9.25 24.50 -1.86
N SER A 103 -8.54 25.46 -1.26
CA SER A 103 -8.60 25.87 0.16
C SER A 103 -8.03 24.88 1.17
N ASN A 104 -7.26 25.42 2.13
CA ASN A 104 -6.53 24.75 3.22
C ASN A 104 -7.44 24.04 4.25
N ILE A 105 -8.60 23.54 3.84
CA ILE A 105 -9.58 22.87 4.68
C ILE A 105 -9.95 21.56 4.00
N PHE A 106 -9.41 20.46 4.53
CA PHE A 106 -9.76 19.11 4.14
C PHE A 106 -11.18 18.80 4.65
N LEU A 107 -12.18 19.33 3.96
CA LEU A 107 -13.60 19.12 4.26
C LEU A 107 -14.02 17.74 3.76
N GLN A 108 -13.64 16.71 4.50
CA GLN A 108 -14.09 15.33 4.26
C GLN A 108 -15.50 15.06 4.80
N ASN A 109 -16.41 16.02 4.63
CA ASN A 109 -17.83 15.93 5.00
C ASN A 109 -18.75 16.11 3.77
N LEU A 110 -18.24 15.89 2.55
CA LEU A 110 -18.96 16.24 1.32
C LEU A 110 -19.95 15.17 0.82
N LEU A 111 -20.07 14.03 1.51
CA LEU A 111 -21.08 13.03 1.22
C LEU A 111 -21.97 12.86 2.44
N GLY A 112 -23.22 13.30 2.35
CA GLY A 112 -24.28 12.98 3.31
C GLY A 112 -24.72 11.51 3.23
N PHE A 113 -23.89 10.62 2.68
CA PHE A 113 -24.04 9.20 2.93
C PHE A 113 -23.70 9.00 4.41
N GLN A 114 -24.67 8.50 5.17
CA GLN A 114 -24.46 8.01 6.52
C GLN A 114 -23.20 7.14 6.54
N THR A 115 -22.13 7.77 7.00
CA THR A 115 -20.89 7.19 7.50
C THR A 115 -21.24 6.41 8.75
N GLU A 116 -21.95 5.28 8.60
CA GLU A 116 -22.19 4.35 9.71
C GLU A 116 -21.37 3.06 9.52
N ASN A 117 -20.92 2.69 8.30
CA ASN A 117 -20.07 1.51 8.09
C ASN A 117 -19.09 1.64 6.90
N TYR A 118 -18.06 2.50 6.98
CA TYR A 118 -17.01 2.51 5.94
C TYR A 118 -15.88 1.54 6.30
N ASN A 119 -15.72 0.49 5.50
CA ASN A 119 -14.71 -0.51 5.72
C ASN A 119 -13.35 -0.06 5.16
N ILE A 120 -12.40 0.26 6.04
CA ILE A 120 -11.00 0.55 5.67
C ILE A 120 -10.10 -0.69 5.67
N SER A 121 -10.67 -1.91 5.76
CA SER A 121 -9.91 -3.15 5.55
C SER A 121 -9.27 -3.12 4.17
N HIS A 122 -8.00 -3.50 4.11
CA HIS A 122 -7.26 -3.47 2.86
C HIS A 122 -6.15 -4.52 2.86
N LYS A 123 -5.75 -4.88 1.64
CA LYS A 123 -4.60 -5.73 1.38
C LYS A 123 -3.68 -5.02 0.40
N ILE A 124 -2.45 -4.80 0.82
CA ILE A 124 -1.39 -4.26 -0.03
C ILE A 124 -0.78 -5.45 -0.75
N ASN A 125 -1.13 -5.62 -2.02
CA ASN A 125 -0.56 -6.70 -2.82
C ASN A 125 0.91 -6.46 -3.12
N LYS A 126 1.25 -5.22 -3.50
CA LYS A 126 2.61 -4.82 -3.85
C LYS A 126 2.78 -3.31 -3.71
N LEU A 127 3.84 -2.87 -3.04
CA LEU A 127 4.23 -1.47 -2.98
C LEU A 127 5.75 -1.34 -3.07
N SER A 128 6.23 -0.62 -4.08
CA SER A 128 7.66 -0.40 -4.30
C SER A 128 7.97 1.05 -4.67
N PHE A 129 9.18 1.49 -4.35
CA PHE A 129 9.67 2.82 -4.67
C PHE A 129 10.80 2.72 -5.69
N GLY A 130 10.48 2.84 -6.97
CA GLY A 130 11.46 2.74 -8.07
C GLY A 130 11.55 1.33 -8.66
N LYS A 131 12.73 0.96 -9.16
CA LYS A 131 12.94 -0.30 -9.89
C LYS A 131 13.28 -1.46 -8.95
N GLU A 132 12.75 -2.64 -9.21
CA GLU A 132 13.15 -3.82 -8.43
C GLU A 132 14.60 -4.23 -8.74
N PHE A 133 15.28 -4.73 -7.71
CA PHE A 133 16.63 -5.28 -7.81
C PHE A 133 16.71 -6.60 -7.02
N PRO A 134 17.63 -7.51 -7.37
CA PRO A 134 17.75 -8.80 -6.70
C PRO A 134 17.95 -8.66 -5.19
N GLY A 135 17.18 -9.43 -4.40
CA GLY A 135 17.25 -9.42 -2.94
C GLY A 135 16.50 -8.29 -2.24
N VAL A 136 15.82 -7.40 -2.98
CA VAL A 136 14.94 -6.41 -2.35
C VAL A 136 13.73 -7.10 -1.71
N VAL A 137 13.43 -6.72 -0.47
CA VAL A 137 12.23 -7.15 0.26
C VAL A 137 11.47 -5.90 0.67
N ASN A 138 10.27 -5.70 0.12
CA ASN A 138 9.43 -4.58 0.50
C ASN A 138 8.58 -4.95 1.72
N PRO A 139 8.61 -4.18 2.81
CA PRO A 139 7.90 -4.53 4.05
C PRO A 139 6.38 -4.67 3.93
N LEU A 140 5.76 -4.00 2.94
CA LEU A 140 4.31 -3.96 2.77
C LEU A 140 3.78 -4.94 1.71
N ASP A 141 4.65 -5.72 1.04
CA ASP A 141 4.20 -6.69 0.05
C ASP A 141 3.42 -7.82 0.73
N GLY A 142 2.14 -7.96 0.38
CA GLY A 142 1.23 -8.94 0.98
C GLY A 142 0.66 -8.54 2.34
N ALA A 143 0.97 -7.34 2.86
CA ALA A 143 0.43 -6.86 4.12
C ALA A 143 -1.10 -6.73 4.04
N GLN A 144 -1.79 -7.14 5.10
CA GLN A 144 -3.24 -7.05 5.20
C GLN A 144 -3.63 -6.48 6.55
N TRP A 145 -4.66 -5.65 6.54
CA TRP A 145 -5.25 -5.13 7.76
C TRP A 145 -6.78 -5.27 7.69
N THR A 146 -7.35 -5.85 8.74
CA THR A 146 -8.79 -6.05 8.85
C THR A 146 -9.36 -5.13 9.91
N HIS A 147 -10.43 -4.45 9.54
CA HIS A 147 -11.18 -3.48 10.34
C HIS A 147 -11.75 -4.12 11.60
N GLN A 148 -11.46 -3.53 12.76
CA GLN A 148 -12.06 -3.94 14.05
C GLN A 148 -13.12 -2.95 14.55
N THR A 149 -12.99 -1.66 14.22
CA THR A 149 -13.89 -0.58 14.63
C THR A 149 -14.37 0.18 13.39
N PRO A 150 -15.64 0.60 13.30
CA PRO A 150 -16.27 1.05 12.05
C PRO A 150 -15.64 2.31 11.41
N PHE A 151 -14.76 3.01 12.14
CA PHE A 151 -14.16 4.27 11.70
C PHE A 151 -12.74 4.42 12.22
N GLY A 152 -11.86 4.99 11.38
CA GLY A 152 -10.53 5.34 11.80
C GLY A 152 -9.61 5.68 10.64
N MET A 153 -8.43 6.18 11.00
CA MET A 153 -7.36 6.53 10.09
C MET A 153 -6.24 5.52 10.27
N TYR A 154 -5.94 4.76 9.22
CA TYR A 154 -4.79 3.86 9.21
C TYR A 154 -3.62 4.51 8.48
N GLN A 155 -2.47 4.64 9.13
CA GLN A 155 -1.33 5.41 8.64
C GLN A 155 -0.09 4.53 8.52
N TYR A 156 0.50 4.53 7.33
CA TYR A 156 1.83 3.97 7.04
C TYR A 156 2.83 5.11 6.95
N PHE A 157 3.76 5.17 7.89
CA PHE A 157 4.92 6.05 7.84
C PHE A 157 6.07 5.34 7.14
N ILE A 158 6.32 5.73 5.90
CA ILE A 158 7.30 5.12 5.01
C ILE A 158 8.57 5.98 4.99
N LYS A 159 9.71 5.38 5.29
CA LYS A 159 11.02 6.01 5.15
C LYS A 159 11.74 5.40 3.96
N VAL A 160 11.82 6.16 2.87
CA VAL A 160 12.40 5.75 1.59
C VAL A 160 13.91 5.99 1.62
N VAL A 161 14.69 4.94 1.36
CA VAL A 161 16.16 4.97 1.40
C VAL A 161 16.69 4.77 -0.03
N PRO A 162 17.29 5.82 -0.64
CA PRO A 162 17.94 5.70 -1.94
C PRO A 162 18.98 4.59 -1.93
N THR A 163 18.90 3.68 -2.90
CA THR A 163 19.72 2.48 -2.98
C THR A 163 20.32 2.33 -4.37
N ILE A 164 21.64 2.10 -4.43
CA ILE A 164 22.33 1.77 -5.67
C ILE A 164 22.76 0.31 -5.57
N TYR A 165 22.23 -0.53 -6.44
CA TYR A 165 22.66 -1.91 -6.57
C TYR A 165 23.61 -2.05 -7.77
N THR A 166 24.77 -2.65 -7.54
CA THR A 166 25.79 -2.92 -8.57
C THR A 166 25.93 -4.42 -8.73
N ASP A 167 25.53 -4.92 -9.90
CA ASP A 167 25.65 -6.32 -10.32
C ASP A 167 27.13 -6.75 -10.45
N ILE A 168 27.41 -8.06 -10.47
CA ILE A 168 28.76 -8.64 -10.69
C ILE A 168 29.40 -8.16 -12.00
N ARG A 169 28.59 -7.73 -12.97
CA ARG A 169 29.02 -7.17 -14.27
C ARG A 169 29.30 -5.66 -14.21
N GLY A 170 29.18 -5.03 -13.05
CA GLY A 170 29.34 -3.59 -12.86
C GLY A 170 28.13 -2.74 -13.31
N ARG A 171 27.00 -3.36 -13.66
CA ARG A 171 25.77 -2.64 -14.03
C ARG A 171 25.14 -2.04 -12.78
N LYS A 172 24.86 -0.73 -12.81
CA LYS A 172 24.26 0.01 -11.68
C LYS A 172 22.76 0.18 -11.88
N ILE A 173 21.98 -0.23 -10.89
CA ILE A 173 20.54 -0.01 -10.77
C ILE A 173 20.32 1.03 -9.68
N TYR A 174 19.74 2.17 -10.05
CA TYR A 174 19.34 3.21 -9.12
C TYR A 174 17.88 2.96 -8.72
N SER A 175 17.66 2.67 -7.45
CA SER A 175 16.34 2.41 -6.90
C SER A 175 16.23 2.90 -5.47
N ASN A 176 15.19 2.46 -4.75
CA ASN A 176 15.01 2.73 -3.34
C ASN A 176 14.56 1.47 -2.61
N GLN A 177 14.89 1.44 -1.33
CA GLN A 177 14.28 0.55 -0.34
C GLN A 177 13.41 1.40 0.57
N PHE A 178 12.61 0.78 1.43
CA PHE A 178 11.94 1.53 2.47
C PHE A 178 11.72 0.71 3.73
N SER A 179 11.61 1.40 4.85
CA SER A 179 11.06 0.85 6.09
C SER A 179 9.69 1.46 6.35
N VAL A 180 8.87 0.76 7.12
CA VAL A 180 7.51 1.21 7.46
C VAL A 180 7.28 1.18 8.96
N THR A 181 6.46 2.12 9.44
CA THR A 181 5.86 2.10 10.77
C THR A 181 4.38 2.34 10.63
N GLU A 182 3.57 1.58 11.36
CA GLU A 182 2.11 1.59 11.25
C GLU A 182 1.51 2.29 12.47
N HIS A 183 0.47 3.08 12.23
CA HIS A 183 -0.30 3.71 13.30
C HIS A 183 -1.77 3.77 12.94
N PHE A 184 -2.63 3.28 13.83
CA PHE A 184 -4.07 3.39 13.70
C PHE A 184 -4.61 4.41 14.68
N ARG A 185 -5.40 5.38 14.19
CA ARG A 185 -6.14 6.34 14.99
C ARG A 185 -7.62 5.99 14.94
N ASP A 186 -8.16 5.60 16.09
CA ASP A 186 -9.58 5.30 16.22
C ASP A 186 -10.43 6.58 16.13
N ALA A 187 -11.68 6.43 15.71
CA ALA A 187 -12.65 7.51 15.58
C ALA A 187 -13.31 7.94 16.89
N ASP A 188 -13.09 7.21 17.98
CA ASP A 188 -13.55 7.57 19.32
C ASP A 188 -12.79 8.75 19.93
N VAL A 189 -11.68 9.16 19.30
CA VAL A 189 -10.85 10.29 19.73
C VAL A 189 -11.34 11.59 19.09
N TYR A 190 -11.65 12.61 19.90
CA TYR A 190 -11.98 13.95 19.42
C TYR A 190 -10.74 14.84 19.24
N PRO A 191 -10.63 15.60 18.13
CA PRO A 191 -11.53 15.63 16.98
C PRO A 191 -11.43 14.35 16.13
N LYS A 192 -12.58 13.89 15.61
CA LYS A 192 -12.66 12.65 14.80
C LYS A 192 -11.69 12.71 13.62
N PRO A 193 -10.74 11.77 13.50
CA PRO A 193 -9.83 11.73 12.37
C PRO A 193 -10.59 11.39 11.08
N PRO A 194 -10.16 11.93 9.93
CA PRO A 194 -10.72 11.56 8.64
C PRO A 194 -10.45 10.08 8.32
N SER A 195 -11.52 9.32 8.05
CA SER A 195 -11.41 7.88 7.76
C SER A 195 -10.70 7.61 6.45
N GLY A 196 -9.75 6.69 6.46
CA GLY A 196 -9.01 6.29 5.26
C GLY A 196 -7.67 5.62 5.55
N VAL A 197 -6.99 5.23 4.48
CA VAL A 197 -5.66 4.60 4.51
C VAL A 197 -4.65 5.58 3.93
N TYR A 198 -3.66 5.98 4.73
CA TYR A 198 -2.72 7.05 4.43
C TYR A 198 -1.31 6.50 4.32
N PHE A 199 -0.61 6.85 3.25
CA PHE A 199 0.79 6.50 2.99
C PHE A 199 1.61 7.78 3.02
N ILE A 200 2.27 8.01 4.14
CA ILE A 200 3.09 9.19 4.39
C ILE A 200 4.54 8.79 4.15
N TYR A 201 5.16 9.31 3.10
CA TYR A 201 6.51 8.93 2.72
C TYR A 201 7.48 10.10 2.87
N ASP A 202 8.70 9.78 3.26
CA ASP A 202 9.79 10.74 3.41
C ASP A 202 11.12 10.10 3.01
N PHE A 203 12.01 10.87 2.38
CA PHE A 203 13.28 10.39 1.86
C PHE A 203 14.38 10.53 2.92
N SER A 204 15.03 9.41 3.23
CA SER A 204 16.18 9.39 4.13
C SER A 204 17.36 10.14 3.50
N PRO A 205 18.10 10.94 4.29
CA PRO A 205 19.33 11.58 3.82
C PRO A 205 20.49 10.58 3.64
N ILE A 206 20.29 9.32 4.03
CA ILE A 206 21.28 8.24 3.91
C ILE A 206 21.03 7.45 2.64
N LYS A 207 22.11 7.02 2.00
CA LYS A 207 22.09 6.19 0.79
C LYS A 207 22.80 4.87 1.05
N VAL A 208 22.21 3.78 0.57
CA VAL A 208 22.77 2.43 0.65
C VAL A 208 23.37 2.06 -0.71
N ILE A 209 24.56 1.48 -0.70
CA ILE A 209 25.22 0.99 -1.92
C ILE A 209 25.47 -0.50 -1.72
N PHE A 210 24.83 -1.32 -2.55
CA PHE A 210 25.09 -2.74 -2.64
C PHE A 210 25.99 -3.02 -3.83
N THR A 211 27.07 -3.74 -3.60
CA THR A 211 27.99 -4.23 -4.62
C THR A 211 28.05 -5.73 -4.52
N GLU A 212 27.59 -6.41 -5.57
CA GLU A 212 27.69 -7.85 -5.67
C GLU A 212 29.10 -8.20 -6.16
N GLU A 213 29.82 -8.97 -5.35
CA GLU A 213 31.17 -9.42 -5.65
C GLU A 213 31.21 -10.94 -5.73
N ASN A 214 31.98 -11.46 -6.69
CA ASN A 214 32.29 -12.87 -6.72
C ASN A 214 33.33 -13.18 -5.65
N LYS A 215 33.11 -14.26 -4.89
CA LYS A 215 34.14 -14.79 -4.00
C LYS A 215 35.37 -15.18 -4.84
N SER A 216 36.55 -14.81 -4.38
CA SER A 216 37.78 -15.15 -5.09
C SER A 216 37.98 -16.67 -5.11
N LEU A 217 38.51 -17.21 -6.22
CA LEU A 217 38.83 -18.64 -6.34
C LEU A 217 39.82 -19.09 -5.26
N LEU A 218 40.71 -18.19 -4.84
CA LEU A 218 41.64 -18.45 -3.73
C LEU A 218 40.90 -18.72 -2.43
N HIS A 219 39.82 -17.97 -2.14
CA HIS A 219 39.02 -18.18 -0.94
C HIS A 219 38.29 -19.53 -0.96
N VAL A 220 37.92 -20.03 -2.14
CA VAL A 220 37.36 -21.38 -2.30
C VAL A 220 38.44 -22.43 -2.07
N LEU A 221 39.64 -22.24 -2.64
CA LEU A 221 40.75 -23.17 -2.50
C LEU A 221 41.21 -23.28 -1.05
N THR A 222 41.36 -22.16 -0.34
CA THR A 222 41.73 -22.16 1.08
C THR A 222 40.69 -22.88 1.92
N ASN A 223 39.40 -22.69 1.65
CA ASN A 223 38.33 -23.43 2.33
C ASN A 223 38.43 -24.94 2.07
N ILE A 224 38.71 -25.37 0.84
CA ILE A 224 38.89 -26.79 0.51
C ILE A 224 40.10 -27.37 1.26
N CYS A 225 41.24 -26.68 1.23
CA CYS A 225 42.44 -27.09 1.96
C CYS A 225 42.18 -27.18 3.47
N ALA A 226 41.43 -26.24 4.05
CA ALA A 226 41.06 -26.25 5.46
C ALA A 226 40.17 -27.46 5.81
N ILE A 227 39.20 -27.79 4.95
CA ILE A 227 38.33 -28.97 5.14
C ILE A 227 39.17 -30.26 5.06
N ILE A 228 40.01 -30.41 4.03
CA ILE A 228 40.86 -31.61 3.87
C ILE A 228 41.84 -31.75 5.03
N GLY A 229 42.53 -30.66 5.40
CA GLY A 229 43.47 -30.63 6.52
C GLY A 229 42.79 -30.96 7.86
N GLY A 230 41.57 -30.44 8.07
CA GLY A 230 40.75 -30.77 9.24
C GLY A 230 40.39 -32.26 9.31
N VAL A 231 39.94 -32.85 8.19
CA VAL A 231 39.62 -34.29 8.11
C VAL A 231 40.84 -35.15 8.40
N PHE A 232 42.01 -34.85 7.80
CA PHE A 232 43.24 -35.60 8.06
C PHE A 232 43.71 -35.50 9.51
N THR A 233 43.57 -34.32 10.11
CA THR A 233 43.96 -34.09 11.51
C THR A 233 43.07 -34.88 12.47
N VAL A 234 41.75 -34.85 12.25
CA VAL A 234 40.79 -35.63 13.05
C VAL A 234 41.02 -37.14 12.88
N ALA A 235 41.21 -37.60 11.63
CA ALA A 235 41.50 -39.01 11.37
C ALA A 235 42.80 -39.48 12.03
N GLY A 236 43.87 -38.67 11.98
CA GLY A 236 45.14 -38.97 12.62
C GLY A 236 45.04 -39.04 14.16
N ILE A 237 44.26 -38.15 14.77
CA ILE A 237 43.99 -38.20 16.21
C ILE A 237 43.26 -39.50 16.57
N VAL A 238 42.21 -39.85 15.83
CA VAL A 238 41.44 -41.09 16.07
C VAL A 238 42.32 -42.33 15.92
N ASP A 239 43.12 -42.42 14.86
CA ASP A 239 44.03 -43.54 14.63
C ASP A 239 45.08 -43.66 15.75
N ALA A 240 45.69 -42.55 16.17
CA ALA A 240 46.64 -42.53 17.28
C ALA A 240 46.00 -43.01 18.60
N PHE A 241 44.78 -42.57 18.91
CA PHE A 241 44.05 -43.03 20.09
C PHE A 241 43.74 -44.54 20.03
N LEU A 242 43.29 -45.04 18.87
CA LEU A 242 43.01 -46.47 18.68
C LEU A 242 44.28 -47.32 18.77
N TYR A 243 45.37 -46.91 18.12
CA TYR A 243 46.64 -47.61 18.13
C TYR A 243 47.25 -47.67 19.53
N HIS A 244 47.32 -46.54 20.23
CA HIS A 244 47.82 -46.49 21.61
C HIS A 244 46.89 -47.25 22.56
N GLY A 245 45.57 -47.12 22.41
CA GLY A 245 44.59 -47.88 23.17
C GLY A 245 44.78 -49.39 23.02
N HIS A 246 44.87 -49.88 21.77
CA HIS A 246 45.06 -51.30 21.48
C HIS A 246 46.40 -51.82 22.01
N ARG A 247 47.50 -51.06 21.87
CA ARG A 247 48.82 -51.43 22.44
C ARG A 247 48.79 -51.49 23.96
N VAL A 248 48.15 -50.54 24.64
CA VAL A 248 48.07 -50.54 26.11
C VAL A 248 47.23 -51.70 26.61
N ILE A 249 46.10 -52.00 25.96
CA ILE A 249 45.26 -53.16 26.29
C ILE A 249 46.02 -54.47 26.05
N LYS A 250 46.70 -54.62 24.90
CA LYS A 250 47.50 -55.80 24.59
C LYS A 250 48.65 -56.00 25.58
N LYS A 251 49.36 -54.93 25.94
CA LYS A 251 50.44 -54.97 26.94
C LYS A 251 49.90 -55.30 28.35
N LYS A 252 48.70 -54.81 28.71
CA LYS A 252 48.00 -55.21 29.95
C LYS A 252 47.57 -56.68 29.93
N MET A 253 47.15 -57.22 28.79
CA MET A 253 46.83 -58.64 28.61
C MET A 253 48.07 -59.53 28.70
N GLU A 254 49.20 -59.14 28.08
CA GLU A 254 50.47 -59.88 28.13
C GLU A 254 51.11 -59.88 29.53
N LEU A 255 50.90 -58.83 30.33
CA LEU A 255 51.36 -58.76 31.73
C LEU A 255 50.46 -59.53 32.71
N GLY A 256 49.47 -60.28 32.24
CA GLY A 256 48.70 -61.23 33.04
C GLY A 256 47.91 -60.63 34.22
N LYS A 257 47.65 -59.31 34.21
CA LYS A 257 46.94 -58.66 35.32
C LYS A 257 45.43 -58.67 35.07
N HIS A 258 44.83 -59.85 35.17
CA HIS A 258 43.40 -59.99 35.46
C HIS A 258 43.20 -59.95 36.98
N ARG A 259 43.09 -58.74 37.52
CA ARG A 259 42.25 -58.45 38.68
C ARG A 259 41.95 -56.96 38.74
#